data_AF-A0A923WV52-F1
#
_entry.id   AF-A0A923WV52-F1
#
_cell.length_a   1.000
_cell.length_b   1.000
_cell.length_c   1.000
_cell.angle_alpha   90.00
_cell.angle_beta   90.00
_cell.angle_gamma   90.00
#
_symmetry.space_group_name_H-M   'P 1'
#
loop_
_entity.id
_entity.type
_entity.pdbx_description
1 polymer ?
#
loop_
_entity_poly.entity_id
_entity_poly.type
_entity_poly.pdbx_seq_one_letter_code
_entity_poly.pdbx_strand_id
1 'polypeptide(L)'
;MFQNKFKNIVFLIVLTLTAQQSHAMFVISPSVGYKIQSIKFIDNVDVASELKASNPVFGLNLGVMSMSGVSFDIAGTYLSGKIKTTNAGIETENDFSEQTAAAQLGISTNSFKIYLGYVLLNEAKIKQA
;
A
#
# COMPACT_ATOMS: atom_id res chain seq x y z
N MET A 1 -19.32 -4.63 27.61
CA MET A 1 -18.64 -3.33 27.42
C MET A 1 -17.20 -3.64 27.03
N PHE A 2 -16.85 -3.63 25.75
CA PHE A 2 -15.50 -3.96 25.26
C PHE A 2 -14.74 -2.67 24.95
N GLN A 3 -13.63 -2.42 25.66
CA GLN A 3 -12.70 -1.33 25.38
C GLN A 3 -11.72 -1.78 24.29
N ASN A 4 -11.74 -1.08 23.15
CA ASN A 4 -10.74 -1.20 22.10
C ASN A 4 -9.60 -0.20 22.39
N LYS A 5 -8.37 -0.68 22.54
CA LYS A 5 -7.17 0.17 22.58
C LYS A 5 -6.13 -0.38 21.62
N PHE A 6 -6.11 0.14 20.40
CA PHE A 6 -5.00 -0.03 19.47
C PHE A 6 -4.04 1.15 19.61
N LYS A 7 -2.76 0.87 19.88
CA LYS A 7 -1.65 1.81 19.73
C LYS A 7 -0.67 1.18 18.73
N ASN A 8 -0.66 1.70 17.50
CA ASN A 8 0.34 1.38 16.50
C ASN A 8 1.30 2.58 16.38
N ILE A 9 2.59 2.35 16.61
CA ILE A 9 3.66 3.32 16.32
C ILE A 9 4.42 2.77 15.11
N VAL A 10 4.46 3.55 14.02
CA VAL A 10 5.21 3.28 12.80
C VAL A 10 6.36 4.28 12.75
N PHE A 11 7.60 3.78 12.65
CA PHE A 11 8.80 4.62 12.52
C PHE A 11 9.24 4.60 11.05
N LEU A 12 9.21 5.77 10.40
CA LEU A 12 9.56 5.95 9.00
C LEU A 12 10.80 6.85 8.92
N ILE A 13 11.90 6.34 8.35
CA ILE A 13 13.09 7.15 8.02
C ILE A 13 13.01 7.46 6.53
N VAL A 14 12.77 8.73 6.18
CA VAL A 14 12.74 9.22 4.80
C VAL A 14 14.01 10.04 4.54
N LEU A 15 14.80 9.62 3.56
CA LEU A 15 15.96 10.38 3.07
C LEU A 15 15.55 11.13 1.80
N THR A 16 15.21 12.41 1.91
CA THR A 16 14.86 13.26 0.75
C THR A 16 16.09 13.99 0.23
N LEU A 17 16.48 13.73 -1.02
CA LEU A 17 17.47 14.51 -1.76
C LEU A 17 16.75 15.62 -2.54
N THR A 18 16.86 16.88 -2.10
CA THR A 18 16.24 18.03 -2.77
C THR A 18 17.22 18.68 -3.76
N ALA A 19 16.94 18.61 -5.07
CA ALA A 19 17.60 19.43 -6.07
C ALA A 19 16.79 20.73 -6.27
N GLN A 20 17.41 21.88 -5.99
CA GLN A 20 16.73 23.18 -5.91
C GLN A 20 16.91 23.95 -7.23
N GLN A 21 15.93 23.85 -8.14
CA GLN A 21 15.71 24.85 -9.20
C GLN A 21 14.19 25.06 -9.43
N SER A 22 13.72 26.27 -9.10
CA SER A 22 12.39 26.86 -9.41
C SER A 22 11.15 26.26 -8.74
N HIS A 23 10.62 26.93 -7.69
CA HIS A 23 9.27 26.88 -7.03
C HIS A 23 8.57 25.53 -6.77
N ALA A 24 9.15 24.44 -7.26
CA ALA A 24 8.73 23.07 -7.18
C ALA A 24 9.99 22.23 -6.93
N MET A 25 9.88 21.28 -6.03
CA MET A 25 10.93 20.35 -5.68
C MET A 25 10.60 19.00 -6.28
N PHE A 26 11.54 18.40 -6.99
CA PHE A 26 11.42 16.99 -7.37
C PHE A 26 11.62 16.14 -6.12
N VAL A 27 10.71 15.20 -5.90
CA VAL A 27 10.69 14.33 -4.72
C VAL A 27 10.78 12.89 -5.19
N ILE A 28 11.78 12.20 -4.67
CA ILE A 28 11.94 10.75 -4.79
C ILE A 28 11.80 10.19 -3.39
N SER A 29 10.78 9.37 -3.16
CA SER A 29 10.44 8.83 -1.84
C SER A 29 10.28 7.31 -1.90
N PRO A 30 11.34 6.55 -1.60
CA PRO A 30 11.19 5.11 -1.36
C PRO A 30 10.38 4.90 -0.08
N SER A 31 9.61 3.83 -0.03
CA SER A 31 8.81 3.44 1.13
C SER A 31 8.90 1.94 1.38
N VAL A 32 8.86 1.59 2.66
CA VAL A 32 8.69 0.22 3.11
C VAL A 32 7.54 0.21 4.10
N GLY A 33 6.71 -0.81 4.02
CA GLY A 33 5.54 -0.94 4.86
C GLY A 33 5.11 -2.39 4.99
N TYR A 34 3.93 -2.57 5.57
CA TYR A 34 3.34 -3.88 5.78
C TYR A 34 1.86 -3.80 5.47
N LYS A 35 1.36 -4.66 4.59
CA LYS A 35 -0.04 -4.70 4.18
C LYS A 35 -0.69 -5.96 4.72
N ILE A 36 -1.76 -5.75 5.48
CA ILE A 36 -2.65 -6.80 5.97
C ILE A 36 -3.98 -6.63 5.24
N GLN A 37 -4.39 -7.65 4.51
CA GLN A 37 -5.63 -7.66 3.75
C GLN A 37 -6.40 -8.94 4.06
N SER A 38 -7.67 -8.80 4.45
CA SER A 38 -8.61 -9.91 4.52
C SER A 38 -9.75 -9.65 3.53
N ILE A 39 -10.02 -10.62 2.66
CA ILE A 39 -11.16 -10.60 1.75
C ILE A 39 -12.02 -11.81 2.07
N LYS A 40 -13.29 -11.57 2.40
CA LYS A 40 -14.25 -12.63 2.66
C LYS A 40 -15.23 -12.70 1.49
N PHE A 41 -15.31 -13.88 0.87
CA PHE A 41 -16.29 -14.21 -0.15
C PHE A 41 -17.34 -15.13 0.46
N ILE A 42 -18.59 -14.91 0.09
CA ILE A 42 -19.70 -15.81 0.38
C ILE A 42 -20.26 -16.17 -1.00
N ASP A 43 -20.11 -17.43 -1.39
CA ASP A 43 -20.74 -17.92 -2.61
C ASP A 43 -22.24 -18.17 -2.35
N ASN A 44 -23.05 -18.27 -3.41
CA ASN A 44 -24.49 -18.52 -3.37
C ASN A 44 -24.88 -19.85 -2.67
N VAL A 45 -23.90 -20.68 -2.33
CA VAL A 45 -24.06 -21.97 -1.63
C VAL A 45 -23.63 -21.87 -0.15
N ASP A 46 -23.52 -20.65 0.40
CA ASP A 46 -23.11 -20.35 1.79
C ASP A 46 -21.71 -20.86 2.19
N VAL A 47 -20.86 -21.21 1.21
CA VAL A 47 -19.47 -21.55 1.47
C VAL A 47 -18.68 -20.24 1.64
N ALA A 48 -18.28 -19.96 2.89
CA ALA A 48 -17.40 -18.85 3.19
C ALA A 48 -15.97 -19.20 2.75
N SER A 49 -15.42 -18.38 1.86
CA SER A 49 -14.00 -18.39 1.51
C SER A 49 -13.34 -17.14 2.09
N GLU A 50 -12.22 -17.31 2.79
CA GLU A 50 -11.45 -16.19 3.35
C GLU A 50 -10.04 -16.17 2.77
N LEU A 51 -9.65 -15.04 2.20
CA LEU A 51 -8.28 -14.76 1.76
C LEU A 51 -7.63 -13.83 2.79
N LYS A 52 -6.54 -14.27 3.42
CA LYS A 52 -5.70 -13.45 4.29
C LYS A 52 -4.30 -13.30 3.72
N ALA A 53 -3.90 -12.07 3.45
CA ALA A 53 -2.54 -11.71 3.06
C ALA A 53 -1.93 -10.80 4.13
N SER A 54 -0.67 -11.05 4.48
CA SER A 54 0.07 -10.29 5.48
C SER A 54 1.53 -10.23 5.04
N ASN A 55 1.88 -9.22 4.24
CA ASN A 55 3.16 -9.20 3.53
C ASN A 55 3.84 -7.81 3.60
N PRO A 56 5.18 -7.78 3.61
CA PRO A 56 5.91 -6.53 3.46
C PRO A 56 5.63 -5.93 2.08
N VAL A 57 5.54 -4.60 2.04
CA VAL A 57 5.32 -3.82 0.82
C VAL A 57 6.49 -2.89 0.63
N PHE A 58 7.00 -2.83 -0.59
CA PHE A 58 8.01 -1.88 -1.02
C PHE A 58 7.37 -0.92 -2.01
N GLY A 59 7.68 0.36 -1.91
CA GLY A 59 7.12 1.37 -2.79
C GLY A 59 8.12 2.42 -3.18
N LEU A 60 7.82 3.11 -4.26
CA LEU A 60 8.55 4.26 -4.75
C LEU A 60 7.55 5.30 -5.23
N ASN A 61 7.64 6.50 -4.66
CA ASN A 61 6.90 7.66 -5.12
C ASN A 61 7.85 8.63 -5.80
N LEU A 62 7.49 9.04 -7.02
CA LEU A 62 8.21 10.03 -7.82
C LEU A 62 7.26 11.18 -8.10
N GLY A 63 7.62 12.39 -7.73
CA GLY A 63 6.70 13.50 -7.86
C GLY A 63 7.36 14.87 -7.85
N VAL A 64 6.51 15.87 -8.00
CA VAL A 64 6.85 17.28 -7.85
C VAL A 64 6.03 17.86 -6.71
N MET A 65 6.66 18.61 -5.82
CA MET A 65 6.03 19.26 -4.69
C MET A 65 6.30 20.76 -4.73
N SER A 66 5.23 21.55 -4.75
CA SER A 66 5.31 23.01 -4.61
C SER A 66 5.78 23.43 -3.22
N MET A 67 6.26 24.67 -3.10
CA MET A 67 6.63 25.25 -1.79
C MET A 67 5.46 25.34 -0.80
N SER A 68 4.21 25.39 -1.28
CA SER A 68 3.02 25.37 -0.43
C SER A 68 2.64 23.96 0.06
N GLY A 69 3.42 22.94 -0.32
CA GLY A 69 3.22 21.55 0.09
C GLY A 69 2.26 20.76 -0.80
N VAL A 70 1.68 21.37 -1.84
CA VAL A 70 0.86 20.64 -2.84
C VAL A 70 1.79 19.82 -3.72
N SER A 71 1.49 18.54 -3.90
CA SER A 71 2.29 17.62 -4.72
C SER A 71 1.47 16.88 -5.77
N PHE A 72 2.14 16.52 -6.86
CA PHE A 72 1.67 15.53 -7.81
C PHE A 72 2.71 14.41 -7.88
N ASP A 73 2.29 13.19 -7.62
CA ASP A 73 3.18 12.04 -7.50
C ASP A 73 2.66 10.86 -8.33
N ILE A 74 3.58 10.08 -8.87
CA ILE A 74 3.33 8.74 -9.38
C ILE A 74 3.91 7.77 -8.35
N ALA A 75 3.06 6.90 -7.83
CA ALA A 75 3.40 5.90 -6.84
C ALA A 75 3.38 4.51 -7.47
N GLY A 76 4.43 3.74 -7.23
CA GLY A 76 4.49 2.32 -7.53
C GLY A 76 4.69 1.53 -6.25
N THR A 77 3.90 0.47 -6.03
CA THR A 77 4.13 -0.47 -4.92
C THR A 77 4.20 -1.89 -5.43
N TYR A 78 5.07 -2.67 -4.80
CA TYR A 78 5.23 -4.09 -5.03
C TYR A 78 5.22 -4.81 -3.69
N LEU A 79 4.52 -5.92 -3.64
CA LEU A 79 4.57 -6.84 -2.51
C LEU A 79 4.62 -8.28 -3.03
N SER A 80 5.27 -9.13 -2.24
CA SER A 80 5.33 -10.55 -2.50
C SER A 80 5.36 -11.30 -1.18
N GLY A 81 4.79 -12.49 -1.16
CA GLY A 81 4.88 -13.40 -0.04
C GLY A 81 3.81 -14.47 -0.12
N LYS A 82 3.16 -14.75 1.00
CA LYS A 82 2.22 -15.86 1.13
C LYS A 82 0.81 -15.34 1.35
N ILE A 83 -0.17 -16.03 0.78
CA ILE A 83 -1.59 -15.80 1.03
C ILE A 83 -2.21 -17.08 1.56
N LYS A 84 -2.96 -16.95 2.66
CA LYS A 84 -3.76 -18.04 3.22
C LYS A 84 -5.15 -17.98 2.63
N THR A 85 -5.58 -19.08 2.03
CA THR A 85 -6.93 -19.25 1.49
C THR A 85 -7.64 -20.32 2.31
N THR A 86 -8.69 -19.93 3.02
CA THR A 86 -9.54 -20.86 3.76
C THR A 86 -10.80 -21.10 2.93
N ASN A 87 -11.01 -22.32 2.45
CA ASN A 87 -12.22 -22.71 1.72
C ASN A 87 -12.87 -23.91 2.41
N ALA A 88 -14.13 -23.80 2.82
CA ALA A 88 -14.87 -24.84 3.52
C ALA A 88 -14.11 -25.44 4.74
N GLY A 89 -13.32 -24.61 5.45
CA GLY A 89 -12.51 -25.02 6.60
C GLY A 89 -11.15 -25.63 6.28
N ILE A 90 -10.79 -25.79 5.00
CA ILE A 90 -9.45 -26.23 4.57
C ILE A 90 -8.60 -24.99 4.30
N GLU A 91 -7.46 -24.88 4.99
CA GLU A 91 -6.47 -23.82 4.74
C GLU A 91 -5.43 -24.28 3.73
N THR A 92 -5.21 -23.46 2.70
CA THR A 92 -4.15 -23.63 1.71
C THR A 92 -3.30 -22.37 1.66
N GLU A 93 -1.99 -22.55 1.50
CA GLU A 93 -1.03 -21.45 1.42
C GLU A 93 -0.47 -21.38 0.01
N ASN A 94 -0.61 -20.22 -0.63
CA ASN A 94 -0.15 -20.00 -2.00
C ASN A 94 0.82 -18.82 -2.07
N ASP A 95 1.67 -18.82 -3.09
CA ASP A 95 2.50 -17.67 -3.39
C ASP A 95 1.65 -16.53 -3.94
N PHE A 96 1.90 -15.32 -3.46
CA PHE A 96 1.16 -14.11 -3.79
C PHE A 96 2.11 -12.99 -4.16
N SER A 97 1.78 -12.27 -5.22
CA SER A 97 2.42 -11.01 -5.57
C SER A 97 1.38 -10.00 -6.02
N GLU A 98 1.55 -8.75 -5.60
CA GLU A 98 0.71 -7.64 -6.05
C GLU A 98 1.59 -6.46 -6.47
N GLN A 99 1.23 -5.85 -7.58
CA GLN A 99 1.83 -4.64 -8.09
C GLN A 99 0.75 -3.60 -8.31
N THR A 100 0.98 -2.40 -7.78
CA THR A 100 0.07 -1.27 -7.92
C THR A 100 0.83 -0.08 -8.49
N ALA A 101 0.20 0.65 -9.40
CA ALA A 101 0.65 1.97 -9.83
C ALA A 101 -0.50 2.97 -9.66
N ALA A 102 -0.21 4.15 -9.14
CA ALA A 102 -1.21 5.18 -8.88
C ALA A 102 -0.66 6.58 -9.19
N ALA A 103 -1.52 7.45 -9.71
CA ALA A 103 -1.27 8.89 -9.74
C ALA A 103 -1.90 9.51 -8.49
N GLN A 104 -1.20 10.42 -7.83
CA GLN A 104 -1.59 10.98 -6.54
C GLN A 104 -1.48 12.51 -6.56
N LEU A 105 -2.50 13.16 -6.03
CA LEU A 105 -2.45 14.57 -5.66
C LEU A 105 -2.33 14.65 -4.14
N GLY A 106 -1.27 15.27 -3.65
CA GLY A 106 -0.96 15.35 -2.24
C GLY A 106 -0.97 16.78 -1.70
N ILE A 107 -1.19 16.90 -0.40
CA ILE A 107 -0.89 18.10 0.38
C ILE A 107 -0.03 17.64 1.56
N SER A 108 1.14 18.26 1.70
CA SER A 108 2.13 17.96 2.72
C SER A 108 2.27 19.14 3.67
N THR A 109 2.10 18.89 4.97
CA THR A 109 2.36 19.86 6.03
C THR A 109 3.36 19.25 6.99
N ASN A 110 4.58 19.79 7.04
CA ASN A 110 5.69 19.28 7.87
C ASN A 110 5.89 17.75 7.71
N SER A 111 5.47 16.96 8.71
CA SER A 111 5.67 15.51 8.78
C SER A 111 4.50 14.68 8.26
N PHE A 112 3.39 15.30 7.87
CA PHE A 112 2.19 14.61 7.38
C PHE A 112 1.94 14.93 5.92
N LYS A 113 1.70 13.90 5.12
CA LYS A 113 1.24 14.00 3.73
C LYS A 113 -0.08 13.28 3.60
N ILE A 114 -1.11 14.02 3.19
CA ILE A 114 -2.41 13.47 2.80
C ILE A 114 -2.42 13.46 1.29
N TYR A 115 -2.87 12.36 0.68
CA TYR A 115 -2.98 12.28 -0.76
C TYR A 115 -4.28 11.61 -1.19
N LEU A 116 -4.82 12.09 -2.30
CA LEU A 116 -5.90 11.45 -3.03
C LEU A 116 -5.28 10.83 -4.29
N GLY A 117 -5.41 9.51 -4.40
CA GLY A 117 -4.83 8.74 -5.50
C GLY A 117 -5.89 8.15 -6.41
N TYR A 118 -5.58 8.07 -7.71
CA TYR A 118 -6.25 7.22 -8.67
C TYR A 118 -5.34 6.04 -9.02
N VAL A 119 -5.86 4.83 -8.89
CA VAL A 119 -5.13 3.60 -9.19
C VAL A 119 -5.15 3.37 -10.71
N LEU A 120 -3.98 3.45 -11.33
CA LEU A 120 -3.78 3.25 -12.77
C LEU A 120 -3.63 1.76 -13.11
N LEU A 121 -2.97 1.02 -12.23
CA LEU A 121 -2.73 -0.41 -12.37
C LEU A 121 -2.89 -1.07 -11.01
N ASN A 122 -3.59 -2.20 -10.98
CA ASN A 122 -3.62 -3.08 -9.83
C ASN A 122 -3.63 -4.53 -10.31
N GLU A 123 -2.47 -5.16 -10.30
CA GLU A 123 -2.31 -6.56 -10.67
C GLU A 123 -2.02 -7.40 -9.43
N ALA A 124 -2.94 -8.28 -9.08
CA ALA A 124 -2.76 -9.29 -8.05
C ALA A 124 -2.65 -10.67 -8.71
N LYS A 125 -1.62 -11.44 -8.34
CA LYS A 125 -1.35 -12.79 -8.88
C LYS A 125 -1.21 -13.77 -7.73
N ILE A 126 -2.05 -14.80 -7.75
CA ILE A 126 -1.90 -15.99 -6.90
C ILE A 126 -1.24 -17.05 -7.77
N LYS A 127 -0.01 -17.44 -7.42
CA LYS A 127 0.66 -18.57 -8.06
C LYS A 127 0.21 -19.84 -7.33
N GLN A 128 -0.65 -20.62 -7.99
CA GLN A 128 -0.95 -21.98 -7.56
C GLN A 128 0.25 -22.86 -7.90
N ALA A 129 0.65 -23.70 -6.94
CA ALA A 129 1.69 -24.71 -7.13
C ALA A 129 1.19 -25.86 -8.02
#